data_AF-W7BLI5-F1
#
_entry.id   AF-W7BLI5-F1
#
_cell.length_a   1.000
_cell.length_b   1.000
_cell.length_c   1.000
_cell.angle_alpha   90.00
_cell.angle_beta   90.00
_cell.angle_gamma   90.00
#
_symmetry.space_group_name_H-M   'P 1'
#
loop_
_entity.id
_entity.type
_entity.pdbx_description
1 polymer ?
#
loop_
_entity_poly.entity_id
_entity_poly.type
_entity_poly.pdbx_seq_one_letter_code
_entity_poly.pdbx_strand_id
1 'polypeptide(L)'
;MPVLRERLDAAIPFIEKHDSAKVVVSGGQGEDESASEGSVMKAHLVAHGIASSRIEVEDTSMRTEENLANSKAKFELGKTVIVTSDYHLYRALMLAGRQNIDATGLPAKTQMGALFKGVPREILSISYALGF
;
A
#
# COMPACT_ATOMS: atom_id res chain seq x y z
N MET A 1 5.99 -3.89 -11.92
CA MET A 1 6.77 -2.69 -11.55
C MET A 1 7.79 -3.03 -10.46
N PRO A 2 9.08 -2.67 -10.58
CA PRO A 2 10.13 -3.01 -9.60
C PRO A 2 9.82 -2.56 -8.16
N VAL A 3 9.34 -1.33 -7.99
CA VAL A 3 9.01 -0.76 -6.67
C VAL A 3 7.84 -1.49 -5.99
N LEU A 4 6.85 -1.94 -6.76
CA LEU A 4 5.72 -2.72 -6.25
C LEU A 4 6.19 -4.06 -5.68
N ARG A 5 7.08 -4.74 -6.42
CA ARG A 5 7.69 -6.01 -5.98
C ARG A 5 8.48 -5.83 -4.69
N GLU A 6 9.32 -4.81 -4.59
CA GLU A 6 10.11 -4.54 -3.37
C GLU A 6 9.23 -4.38 -2.12
N ARG A 7 8.05 -3.73 -2.26
CA ARG A 7 7.09 -3.60 -1.16
C ARG A 7 6.47 -4.93 -0.75
N LEU A 8 6.07 -5.75 -1.72
CA LEU A 8 5.49 -7.07 -1.46
C LEU A 8 6.52 -8.01 -0.83
N ASP A 9 7.75 -8.00 -1.33
CA ASP A 9 8.85 -8.83 -0.82
C ASP A 9 9.18 -8.45 0.63
N ALA A 10 9.10 -7.16 0.98
CA ALA A 10 9.23 -6.71 2.36
C ALA A 10 8.04 -7.12 3.25
N ALA A 11 6.84 -7.28 2.68
CA ALA A 11 5.64 -7.68 3.40
C ALA A 11 5.60 -9.19 3.71
N ILE A 12 6.16 -10.04 2.84
CA ILE A 12 6.04 -11.52 2.95
C ILE A 12 6.47 -12.05 4.33
N PRO A 13 7.67 -11.73 4.87
CA PRO A 13 8.09 -12.25 6.17
C PRO A 13 7.19 -11.80 7.32
N PHE A 14 6.50 -10.67 7.17
CA PHE A 14 5.54 -10.20 8.16
C PHE A 14 4.23 -10.97 8.06
N ILE A 15 3.73 -11.22 6.85
CA ILE A 15 2.49 -11.97 6.59
C ILE A 15 2.61 -13.42 7.07
N GLU A 16 3.76 -14.06 6.83
CA GLU A 16 4.06 -15.45 7.24
C GLU A 16 4.14 -15.61 8.77
N LYS A 17 4.58 -14.56 9.49
CA LYS A 17 4.60 -14.59 10.96
C LYS A 17 3.21 -14.40 11.58
N HIS A 18 2.21 -14.01 10.79
CA HIS A 18 0.87 -13.66 11.25
C HIS A 18 -0.18 -14.39 10.41
N ASP A 19 -0.28 -15.71 10.54
CA ASP A 19 -1.13 -16.53 9.68
C ASP A 19 -2.63 -16.22 9.73
N SER A 20 -3.09 -15.59 10.80
CA SER A 20 -4.48 -15.13 10.94
C SER A 20 -4.73 -13.74 10.32
N ALA A 21 -3.68 -13.01 9.93
CA ALA A 21 -3.84 -11.69 9.33
C ALA A 21 -4.41 -11.80 7.91
N LYS A 22 -5.44 -10.99 7.64
CA LYS A 22 -5.92 -10.70 6.29
C LYS A 22 -4.95 -9.71 5.62
N VAL A 23 -4.79 -9.84 4.32
CA VAL A 23 -3.96 -8.97 3.49
C VAL A 23 -4.87 -8.23 2.53
N VAL A 24 -4.81 -6.90 2.55
CA VAL A 24 -5.49 -6.06 1.56
C VAL A 24 -4.43 -5.50 0.62
N VAL A 25 -4.57 -5.78 -0.68
CA VAL A 25 -3.77 -5.15 -1.73
C VAL A 25 -4.62 -4.11 -2.45
N SER A 26 -4.15 -2.86 -2.50
CA SER A 26 -4.91 -1.72 -3.02
C SER A 26 -4.17 -1.00 -4.16
N GLY A 27 -4.84 -0.90 -5.31
CA GLY A 27 -4.33 -0.21 -6.49
C GLY A 27 -5.15 -0.55 -7.73
N GLY A 28 -5.66 0.48 -8.40
CA GLY A 28 -6.50 0.38 -9.58
C GLY A 28 -5.74 0.02 -10.85
N GLN A 29 -6.46 0.11 -11.98
CA GLN A 29 -5.95 -0.17 -13.32
C GLN A 29 -5.74 1.15 -14.06
N GLY A 30 -4.53 1.37 -14.58
CA GLY A 30 -4.28 2.48 -15.50
C GLY A 30 -4.98 2.26 -16.85
N GLU A 31 -5.31 3.34 -17.57
CA GLU A 31 -6.04 3.28 -18.86
C GLU A 31 -5.33 2.39 -19.91
N ASP A 32 -3.99 2.33 -19.85
CA ASP A 32 -3.16 1.54 -20.77
C ASP A 32 -2.70 0.18 -20.20
N GLU A 33 -3.21 -0.24 -19.03
CA GLU A 33 -2.79 -1.46 -18.35
C GLU A 33 -3.78 -2.61 -18.56
N SER A 34 -3.30 -3.84 -18.70
CA SER A 34 -4.15 -5.02 -18.90
C SER A 34 -4.69 -5.63 -17.61
N ALA A 35 -4.23 -5.16 -16.44
CA ALA A 35 -4.63 -5.63 -15.13
C ALA A 35 -4.41 -4.52 -14.09
N SER A 36 -5.22 -4.49 -13.02
CA SER A 36 -5.01 -3.59 -11.90
C SER A 36 -3.74 -3.93 -11.12
N GLU A 37 -3.11 -2.91 -10.51
CA GLU A 37 -1.98 -3.12 -9.61
C GLU A 37 -2.35 -4.12 -8.50
N GLY A 38 -3.56 -4.00 -7.92
CA GLY A 38 -4.07 -4.90 -6.89
C GLY A 38 -4.11 -6.37 -7.32
N SER A 39 -4.56 -6.63 -8.56
CA SER A 39 -4.58 -7.99 -9.11
C SER A 39 -3.17 -8.56 -9.29
N VAL A 40 -2.22 -7.73 -9.77
CA VAL A 40 -0.82 -8.11 -9.90
C VAL A 40 -0.18 -8.39 -8.54
N MET A 41 -0.48 -7.58 -7.52
CA MET A 41 -0.01 -7.80 -6.14
C MET A 41 -0.52 -9.12 -5.57
N LYS A 42 -1.81 -9.42 -5.75
CA LYS A 42 -2.40 -10.70 -5.30
C LYS A 42 -1.71 -11.88 -5.95
N ALA A 43 -1.52 -11.85 -7.28
CA ALA A 43 -0.84 -12.92 -8.00
C ALA A 43 0.59 -13.14 -7.49
N HIS A 44 1.33 -12.07 -7.21
CA HIS A 44 2.68 -12.15 -6.64
C HIS A 44 2.70 -12.81 -5.26
N LEU A 45 1.80 -12.41 -4.35
CA LEU A 45 1.73 -12.99 -3.01
C LEU A 45 1.31 -14.47 -3.02
N VAL A 46 0.36 -14.85 -3.89
CA VAL A 46 -0.04 -16.25 -4.07
C VAL A 46 1.12 -17.09 -4.60
N ALA A 47 1.90 -16.56 -5.55
CA ALA A 47 3.10 -17.23 -6.06
C ALA A 47 4.18 -17.46 -4.98
N HIS A 48 4.15 -16.68 -3.89
CA HIS A 48 5.03 -16.83 -2.73
C HIS A 48 4.40 -17.63 -1.58
N GLY A 49 3.30 -18.35 -1.83
CA GLY A 49 2.72 -19.28 -0.86
C GLY A 49 1.69 -18.66 0.11
N ILE A 50 1.37 -17.37 -0.04
CA ILE A 50 0.31 -16.76 0.76
C ILE A 50 -1.05 -17.25 0.25
N ALA A 51 -1.87 -17.82 1.14
CA ALA A 51 -3.16 -18.37 0.77
C ALA A 51 -4.07 -17.30 0.14
N SER A 52 -4.59 -17.58 -1.07
CA SER A 52 -5.44 -16.64 -1.80
C SER A 52 -6.71 -16.22 -1.04
N SER A 53 -7.20 -17.05 -0.11
CA SER A 53 -8.35 -16.74 0.76
C SER A 53 -8.04 -15.68 1.82
N ARG A 54 -6.77 -15.38 2.06
CA ARG A 54 -6.32 -14.31 2.96
C ARG A 54 -6.16 -12.97 2.24
N ILE A 55 -6.18 -12.96 0.91
CA ILE A 55 -5.84 -11.79 0.10
C ILE A 55 -7.08 -11.19 -0.54
N GLU A 56 -7.43 -10.01 -0.05
CA GLU A 56 -8.50 -9.15 -0.55
C GLU A 56 -7.94 -8.11 -1.51
N VAL A 57 -8.67 -7.83 -2.59
CA VAL A 57 -8.26 -6.88 -3.64
C VAL A 57 -9.17 -5.66 -3.65
N GLU A 58 -8.53 -4.50 -3.58
CA GLU A 58 -9.12 -3.20 -3.87
C GLU A 58 -8.47 -2.66 -5.16
N ASP A 59 -9.26 -2.52 -6.22
CA ASP A 59 -8.81 -2.30 -7.59
C ASP A 59 -9.46 -1.09 -8.26
N THR A 60 -10.01 -0.15 -7.47
CA THR A 60 -10.67 1.05 -7.98
C THR A 60 -9.92 2.35 -7.64
N SER A 61 -8.97 2.30 -6.70
CA SER A 61 -8.24 3.49 -6.23
C SER A 61 -7.05 3.87 -7.11
N MET A 62 -6.84 5.17 -7.32
CA MET A 62 -5.70 5.72 -8.06
C MET A 62 -4.71 6.47 -7.17
N ARG A 63 -5.12 6.81 -5.93
CA ARG A 63 -4.33 7.61 -4.98
C ARG A 63 -4.31 6.98 -3.60
N THR A 64 -3.24 7.23 -2.84
CA THR A 64 -3.04 6.69 -1.48
C THR A 64 -4.21 6.98 -0.53
N GLU A 65 -4.87 8.14 -0.64
CA GLU A 65 -6.04 8.47 0.17
C GLU A 65 -7.25 7.61 -0.17
N GLU A 66 -7.48 7.39 -1.47
CA GLU A 66 -8.54 6.51 -1.98
C GLU A 66 -8.28 5.06 -1.59
N ASN A 67 -7.03 4.58 -1.72
CA ASN A 67 -6.63 3.23 -1.31
C ASN A 67 -7.07 2.96 0.14
N LEU A 68 -6.80 3.90 1.05
CA LEU A 68 -7.17 3.76 2.46
C LEU A 68 -8.69 3.84 2.67
N ALA A 69 -9.36 4.80 2.03
CA ALA A 69 -10.79 5.02 2.19
C ALA A 69 -11.61 3.85 1.63
N ASN A 70 -11.28 3.39 0.43
CA ASN A 70 -11.93 2.27 -0.24
C ASN A 70 -11.63 0.95 0.48
N SER A 71 -10.39 0.74 0.94
CA SER A 71 -10.05 -0.44 1.75
C SER A 71 -10.86 -0.46 3.05
N LYS A 72 -11.00 0.69 3.73
CA LYS A 72 -11.82 0.82 4.95
C LYS A 72 -13.31 0.62 4.69
N ALA A 73 -13.82 1.09 3.57
CA ALA A 73 -15.23 0.95 3.22
C ALA A 73 -15.59 -0.48 2.79
N LYS A 74 -14.67 -1.17 2.12
CA LYS A 74 -14.88 -2.51 1.56
C LYS A 74 -14.55 -3.62 2.56
N PHE A 75 -13.63 -3.39 3.49
CA PHE A 75 -13.13 -4.40 4.42
C PHE A 75 -13.10 -3.90 5.86
N GLU A 76 -13.33 -4.82 6.80
CA GLU A 76 -13.19 -4.55 8.22
C GLU A 76 -11.71 -4.44 8.60
N LEU A 77 -11.21 -3.21 8.68
CA LEU A 77 -9.85 -2.93 9.12
C LEU A 77 -9.77 -2.90 10.65
N GLY A 78 -8.95 -3.78 11.21
CA GLY A 78 -8.55 -3.75 12.62
C GLY A 78 -7.23 -3.00 12.81
N LYS A 79 -6.39 -3.50 13.72
CA LYS A 79 -4.99 -3.06 13.82
C LYS A 79 -4.28 -3.34 12.51
N THR A 80 -3.91 -2.28 11.81
CA THR A 80 -3.46 -2.35 10.43
C THR A 80 -1.95 -2.08 10.35
N VAL A 81 -1.26 -2.80 9.48
CA VAL A 81 0.13 -2.51 9.12
C VAL A 81 0.16 -2.07 7.67
N ILE A 82 0.58 -0.84 7.43
CA ILE A 82 0.72 -0.29 6.09
C ILE A 82 2.13 -0.59 5.60
N VAL A 83 2.23 -1.30 4.48
CA VAL A 83 3.49 -1.56 3.79
C VAL A 83 3.59 -0.67 2.55
N THR A 84 4.58 0.21 2.52
CA THR A 84 4.89 1.05 1.37
C THR A 84 6.35 1.48 1.38
N SER A 85 6.79 2.21 0.36
CA SER A 85 8.14 2.80 0.33
C SER A 85 8.36 3.77 1.50
N ASP A 86 9.58 3.81 2.04
CA ASP A 86 9.96 4.65 3.19
C ASP A 86 9.54 6.13 3.11
N TYR A 87 9.69 6.77 1.95
CA TYR A 87 9.28 8.17 1.73
C TYR A 87 7.74 8.35 1.73
N HIS A 88 6.99 7.36 1.21
CA HIS A 88 5.53 7.36 1.21
C HIS A 88 4.90 7.01 2.57
N LEU A 89 5.67 6.41 3.48
CA LEU A 89 5.13 5.85 4.72
C LEU A 89 4.56 6.93 5.64
N TYR A 90 5.25 8.07 5.75
CA TYR A 90 4.77 9.20 6.56
C TYR A 90 3.40 9.70 6.10
N ARG A 91 3.26 9.94 4.78
CA ARG A 91 1.99 10.39 4.19
C ARG A 91 0.89 9.36 4.39
N ALA A 92 1.18 8.08 4.21
CA ALA A 92 0.21 7.02 4.38
C ALA A 92 -0.30 6.93 5.83
N LEU A 93 0.59 7.02 6.83
CA LEU A 93 0.21 7.02 8.24
C LEU A 93 -0.59 8.28 8.63
N MET A 94 -0.20 9.45 8.12
CA MET A 94 -0.95 10.69 8.34
C MET A 94 -2.39 10.59 7.80
N LEU A 95 -2.56 10.09 6.57
CA LEU A 95 -3.88 9.89 5.95
C LEU A 95 -4.70 8.83 6.70
N ALA A 96 -4.07 7.74 7.14
CA ALA A 96 -4.72 6.72 7.96
C ALA A 96 -5.26 7.31 9.27
N GLY A 97 -4.47 8.17 9.94
CA GLY A 97 -4.91 8.89 11.14
C GLY A 97 -6.12 9.79 10.88
N ARG A 98 -6.11 10.57 9.78
CA ARG A 98 -7.26 11.41 9.37
C ARG A 98 -8.54 10.59 9.11
N GLN A 99 -8.38 9.37 8.63
CA GLN A 99 -9.47 8.46 8.34
C GLN A 99 -9.85 7.58 9.55
N ASN A 100 -9.28 7.79 10.74
CA ASN A 100 -9.49 6.95 11.93
C ASN A 100 -9.21 5.46 11.65
N ILE A 101 -8.03 5.17 11.09
CA ILE A 101 -7.49 3.82 10.92
C ILE A 101 -6.34 3.67 11.93
N ASP A 102 -6.41 2.67 12.81
CA ASP A 102 -5.34 2.32 13.74
C ASP A 102 -4.22 1.60 12.96
N ALA A 103 -3.28 2.40 12.42
CA ALA A 103 -2.25 1.93 11.52
C ALA A 103 -0.83 2.15 12.06
N THR A 104 0.02 1.15 11.87
CA THR A 104 1.48 1.25 12.00
C THR A 104 2.14 1.02 10.64
N GLY A 105 3.42 1.38 10.51
CA GLY A 105 4.12 1.35 9.23
C GLY A 105 5.25 0.33 9.17
N LEU A 106 5.32 -0.42 8.08
CA LEU A 106 6.45 -1.27 7.72
C LEU A 106 7.12 -0.70 6.46
N PRO A 107 8.27 0.00 6.58
CA PRO A 107 8.93 0.59 5.43
C PRO A 107 9.61 -0.48 4.57
N ALA A 108 9.29 -0.52 3.28
CA ALA A 108 10.13 -1.18 2.28
C ALA A 108 11.28 -0.23 1.92
N LYS A 109 12.54 -0.68 2.10
CA LYS A 109 13.72 0.13 1.80
C LYS A 109 13.70 0.57 0.32
N THR A 110 13.70 1.87 0.09
CA THR A 110 13.74 2.43 -1.27
C THR A 110 15.19 2.52 -1.76
N GLN A 111 15.47 2.14 -3.01
CA GLN A 111 16.77 2.40 -3.63
C GLN A 111 17.03 3.90 -3.80
N MET A 112 18.23 4.35 -3.44
CA MET A 112 18.61 5.77 -3.26
C MET A 112 18.29 6.71 -4.45
N GLY A 113 18.24 6.19 -5.68
CA GLY A 113 17.89 6.97 -6.88
C GLY A 113 16.39 7.31 -7.05
N ALA A 114 15.48 6.54 -6.45
CA ALA A 114 14.04 6.84 -6.46
C ALA A 114 13.67 7.93 -5.44
N LEU A 115 14.48 8.06 -4.37
CA LEU A 115 14.35 9.08 -3.33
C LEU A 115 14.41 10.51 -3.93
N PHE A 116 15.38 10.76 -4.81
CA PHE A 116 15.60 12.09 -5.41
C PHE A 116 14.47 12.54 -6.36
N LYS A 117 13.71 11.61 -6.95
CA LYS A 117 12.56 11.93 -7.82
C LYS A 117 11.24 12.06 -7.05
N GLY A 118 11.07 11.29 -5.97
CA GLY A 118 9.81 11.24 -5.20
C GLY A 118 9.65 12.38 -4.20
N VAL A 119 10.72 12.74 -3.49
CA VAL A 119 10.68 13.69 -2.35
C VAL A 119 10.10 15.07 -2.72
N PRO A 120 10.45 15.73 -3.85
CA PRO A 120 9.89 17.03 -4.18
C PRO A 120 8.38 16.99 -4.46
N ARG A 121 7.89 15.94 -5.13
CA ARG A 121 6.45 15.73 -5.37
C ARG A 121 5.69 15.45 -4.08
N GLU A 122 6.33 14.78 -3.13
CA GLU A 122 5.71 14.49 -1.85
C GLU A 122 5.59 15.71 -0.95
N ILE A 123 6.62 16.56 -0.88
CA ILE A 123 6.57 17.83 -0.14
C ILE A 123 5.37 18.66 -0.62
N LEU A 124 5.20 18.78 -1.95
CA LEU A 124 4.05 19.46 -2.57
C LEU A 124 2.71 18.81 -2.18
N SER A 125 2.64 17.47 -2.12
CA SER A 125 1.42 16.77 -1.72
C SER A 125 1.10 16.91 -0.23
N ILE A 126 2.12 16.96 0.62
CA ILE A 126 1.97 17.16 2.07
C ILE A 126 1.54 18.60 2.35
N SER A 127 2.12 19.59 1.67
CA SER A 127 1.71 20.99 1.81
C SER A 127 0.27 21.23 1.32
N TYR A 128 -0.13 20.61 0.19
CA TYR A 128 -1.52 20.67 -0.28
C TYR A 128 -2.49 20.00 0.72
N ALA A 129 -2.11 18.84 1.27
CA ALA A 129 -2.90 18.16 2.29
C ALA A 129 -2.99 18.93 3.62
N LEU A 130 -2.05 19.85 3.90
CA LEU A 130 -2.01 20.67 5.11
C LEU A 130 -2.59 22.08 4.93
N GLY A 131 -3.01 22.46 3.71
CA GLY A 131 -3.74 23.71 3.47
C GLY A 131 -2.89 24.98 3.42
N PHE A 132 -1.78 24.96 2.67
CA PHE A 132 -1.10 26.16 2.18
C PHE A 132 -1.36 26.39 0.69
#